data_AF-A0A0S8KUS2-F1
#
_entry.id   AF-A0A0S8KUS2-F1
#
_cell.length_a   1.000
_cell.length_b   1.000
_cell.length_c   1.000
_cell.angle_alpha   90.00
_cell.angle_beta   90.00
_cell.angle_gamma   90.00
#
_symmetry.space_group_name_H-M   'P 1'
#
loop_
_entity.id
_entity.type
_entity.pdbx_description
1 polymer ?
#
loop_
_entity_poly.entity_id
_entity_poly.type
_entity_poly.pdbx_seq_one_letter_code
_entity_poly.pdbx_strand_id
1 'polypeptide(L)' 'EKADHKWQQPVVEAEHFIKNLTLKNAVVLDPMCGSGTVCLAAKNLGRQSIGIDIDQKSVEIARSRLA' A
#
# COMPACT_ATOMS: atom_id res chain seq x y z
N GLU A 1 -10.99 -2.72 -8.49
CA GLU A 1 -9.68 -2.82 -7.79
C GLU A 1 -9.30 -4.25 -7.37
N LYS A 2 -9.67 -5.31 -8.13
CA LYS A 2 -9.24 -6.70 -7.85
C LYS A 2 -8.46 -7.33 -9.00
N ALA A 3 -7.81 -6.49 -9.80
CA ALA A 3 -7.09 -6.92 -10.99
C ALA A 3 -5.81 -7.69 -10.60
N ASP A 4 -5.22 -7.36 -9.45
CA ASP A 4 -3.87 -7.81 -9.11
C ASP A 4 -3.88 -8.91 -8.04
N HIS A 5 -4.90 -8.95 -7.17
CA HIS A 5 -5.04 -9.99 -6.15
C HIS A 5 -6.51 -10.22 -5.74
N LYS A 6 -6.86 -11.48 -5.44
CA LYS A 6 -8.23 -11.88 -5.06
C LYS A 6 -8.76 -11.11 -3.84
N TRP A 7 -7.87 -10.82 -2.90
CA TRP A 7 -8.17 -10.16 -1.62
C TRP A 7 -7.72 -8.70 -1.57
N GLN A 8 -7.43 -8.10 -2.74
CA GLN A 8 -7.04 -6.70 -2.82
C GLN A 8 -8.14 -5.79 -2.27
N GLN A 9 -7.76 -4.90 -1.36
CA GLN A 9 -8.63 -3.88 -0.78
C GLN A 9 -8.60 -2.60 -1.63
N PRO A 10 -9.68 -1.78 -1.58
CA PRO A 10 -9.72 -0.47 -2.22
C PRO A 10 -8.64 0.49 -1.74
N VAL A 11 -8.05 1.26 -2.66
CA VAL A 11 -7.02 2.26 -2.30
C VAL A 11 -7.62 3.40 -1.48
N VAL A 12 -8.85 3.81 -1.80
CA VAL A 12 -9.54 4.94 -1.16
C VAL A 12 -9.74 4.72 0.35
N GLU A 13 -9.99 3.49 0.78
CA GLU A 13 -10.13 3.16 2.21
C GLU A 13 -8.79 3.34 2.95
N ALA A 14 -7.69 2.86 2.36
CA ALA A 14 -6.36 3.06 2.92
C ALA A 14 -5.97 4.56 2.95
N GLU A 15 -6.30 5.32 1.90
CA GLU A 15 -6.06 6.77 1.86
C GLU A 15 -6.82 7.50 2.98
N HIS A 16 -8.06 7.11 3.27
CA HIS A 16 -8.84 7.68 4.36
C HIS A 16 -8.11 7.53 5.70
N PHE A 17 -7.65 6.32 6.03
CA PHE A 17 -6.93 6.08 7.29
C PHE A 17 -5.57 6.80 7.33
N ILE A 18 -4.78 6.70 6.26
CA ILE A 18 -3.44 7.34 6.22
C ILE A 18 -3.57 8.86 6.37
N LYS A 19 -4.55 9.49 5.71
CA LYS A 19 -4.76 10.94 5.80
C LYS A 19 -5.09 11.39 7.22
N ASN A 20 -5.89 10.63 7.95
CA ASN A 20 -6.40 11.01 9.28
C ASN A 20 -5.50 10.56 10.43
N LEU A 21 -4.68 9.51 10.24
CA LEU A 21 -3.87 8.91 11.30
C LEU A 21 -2.37 9.22 11.17
N THR A 22 -1.95 9.92 10.10
CA THR A 22 -0.53 10.23 9.87
C THR A 22 -0.30 11.68 9.47
N LEU A 23 0.89 12.18 9.83
CA LEU A 23 1.38 13.48 9.37
C LEU A 23 1.94 13.38 7.95
N LYS A 24 2.06 14.52 7.27
CA LYS A 24 2.75 14.62 5.97
C LYS A 24 4.20 14.11 6.13
N ASN A 25 4.71 13.42 5.12
CA ASN A 25 6.05 12.80 5.11
C ASN A 25 6.30 11.71 6.17
N ALA A 26 5.28 11.28 6.93
CA ALA A 26 5.40 10.13 7.82
C ALA A 26 5.70 8.83 7.04
N VAL A 27 6.17 7.81 7.76
CA VAL A 27 6.38 6.46 7.23
C VAL A 27 5.21 5.58 7.63
N VAL A 28 4.59 4.92 6.64
CA VAL A 28 3.53 3.91 6.85
C VAL A 28 4.13 2.52 6.69
N LEU A 29 3.99 1.68 7.72
CA LEU A 29 4.38 0.27 7.67
C LEU A 29 3.15 -0.59 7.39
N ASP A 30 3.23 -1.44 6.37
CA ASP A 30 2.29 -2.52 6.12
C ASP A 30 3.05 -3.87 6.13
N PRO A 31 2.94 -4.66 7.22
CA PRO A 31 3.71 -5.89 7.38
C PRO A 31 3.13 -7.07 6.58
N MET A 32 1.98 -6.91 5.92
CA MET A 32 1.31 -7.93 5.10
C MET A 32 0.72 -7.27 3.85
N CYS A 33 1.59 -6.62 3.07
CA CYS A 33 1.18 -5.61 2.11
C CYS A 33 0.46 -6.17 0.87
N GLY A 34 0.53 -7.48 0.62
CA GLY A 34 -0.07 -8.14 -0.53
C GLY A 34 0.34 -7.44 -1.82
N SER A 35 -0.65 -7.03 -2.61
CA SER A 35 -0.41 -6.27 -3.85
C SER A 35 -0.02 -4.80 -3.64
N GLY A 36 0.23 -4.34 -2.41
CA GLY A 36 0.77 -3.02 -2.11
C GLY A 36 -0.24 -1.88 -2.05
N THR A 37 -1.52 -2.16 -1.75
CA THR A 37 -2.57 -1.13 -1.68
C THR A 37 -2.23 -0.01 -0.69
N VAL A 38 -1.78 -0.34 0.52
CA VAL A 38 -1.43 0.66 1.55
C VAL A 38 -0.21 1.47 1.13
N CYS A 39 0.80 0.83 0.51
CA CYS A 39 1.98 1.53 0.00
C CYS A 39 1.62 2.52 -1.11
N LEU A 40 0.73 2.15 -2.02
CA LEU A 40 0.25 3.04 -3.08
C LEU A 40 -0.54 4.22 -2.50
N ALA A 41 -1.45 3.96 -1.56
CA ALA A 41 -2.20 5.00 -0.86
C ALA A 41 -1.26 5.98 -0.13
N ALA A 42 -0.22 5.46 0.53
CA ALA A 42 0.80 6.29 1.17
C ALA A 42 1.53 7.17 0.15
N LYS A 43 1.96 6.61 -0.99
CA LYS A 43 2.61 7.35 -2.09
C LYS A 43 1.72 8.47 -2.62
N ASN A 44 0.45 8.19 -2.90
CA ASN A 44 -0.53 9.17 -3.39
C ASN A 44 -0.70 10.36 -2.44
N LEU A 45 -0.66 10.11 -1.14
CA LEU A 45 -0.79 11.12 -0.09
C LEU A 45 0.55 11.80 0.28
N GLY A 46 1.66 11.49 -0.40
CA GLY A 46 2.97 12.06 -0.09
C GLY A 46 3.55 11.57 1.25
N ARG A 47 3.30 10.31 1.60
CA ARG A 47 3.95 9.59 2.70
C ARG A 47 5.00 8.63 2.14
N GLN A 48 5.97 8.28 2.98
CA GLN A 48 6.86 7.16 2.72
C GLN A 48 6.17 5.87 3.16
N SER A 49 6.55 4.72 2.60
CA SER A 49 6.02 3.43 3.04
C SER A 49 7.05 2.32 3.05
N ILE A 50 6.83 1.34 3.93
CA ILE A 50 7.55 0.08 4.00
C ILE A 50 6.49 -1.02 3.89
N GLY A 51 6.56 -1.82 2.83
CA GLY A 51 5.67 -2.97 2.63
C GLY A 51 6.46 -4.27 2.76
N ILE A 52 5.94 -5.21 3.54
CA ILE A 52 6.49 -6.56 3.70
C ILE A 52 5.40 -7.55 3.33
N ASP A 53 5.74 -8.59 2.59
CA ASP A 53 4.89 -9.75 2.39
C ASP A 53 5.77 -11.00 2.27
N ILE A 54 5.24 -12.14 2.68
CA ILE A 54 5.92 -13.44 2.57
C ILE A 54 5.85 -14.00 1.14
N ASP A 55 4.81 -13.65 0.39
CA ASP A 55 4.65 -14.08 -0.99
C ASP A 55 5.41 -13.16 -1.95
N GLN A 56 6.46 -13.69 -2.56
CA GLN A 56 7.29 -12.97 -3.51
C GLN A 56 6.48 -12.42 -4.70
N LYS A 57 5.47 -13.15 -5.17
CA LYS A 57 4.65 -12.68 -6.31
C LYS A 57 3.86 -11.43 -5.94
N SER A 58 3.28 -11.40 -4.75
CA SER A 58 2.59 -10.23 -4.21
C SER A 58 3.55 -9.03 -4.10
N VAL A 59 4.78 -9.24 -3.61
CA VAL A 59 5.81 -8.19 -3.56
C VAL A 59 6.17 -7.65 -4.95
N GLU A 60 6.28 -8.52 -5.97
CA GLU A 60 6.57 -8.10 -7.36
C GLU A 60 5.43 -7.25 -7.94
N ILE A 61 4.18 -7.64 -7.70
CA ILE A 61 2.99 -6.87 -8.08
C ILE A 61 2.99 -5.50 -7.38
N ALA A 62 3.23 -5.47 -6.06
CA ALA A 62 3.31 -4.24 -5.28
C ALA A 62 4.38 -3.30 -5.84
N ARG A 63 5.58 -3.81 -6.17
CA ARG A 63 6.66 -3.04 -6.80
C ARG A 63 6.24 -2.48 -8.15
N SER A 64 5.58 -3.27 -9.00
CA SER A 64 5.09 -2.81 -10.31
C SER A 64 4.06 -1.69 -10.18
N ARG A 65 3.20 -1.72 -9.16
CA ARG A 65 2.22 -0.66 -8.89
C ARG A 65 2.84 0.61 -8.33
N LEU A 66 4.03 0.50 -7.72
CA LEU A 66 4.77 1.60 -7.12
C LEU A 66 5.81 2.24 -8.04
N ALA A 67 6.09 1.65 -9.21
CA ALA A 67 6.87 2.30 -10.27
C ALA A 67 6.21 3.60 -10.71
#